data_AF-A0A3D5GD70-F1
#
_entry.id   AF-A0A3D5GD70-F1
#
_cell.length_a   1.000
_cell.length_b   1.000
_cell.length_c   1.000
_cell.angle_alpha   90.00
_cell.angle_beta   90.00
_cell.angle_gamma   90.00
#
_symmetry.space_group_name_H-M   'P 1'
#
loop_
_entity.id
_entity.type
_entity.pdbx_description
1 polymer ?
#
loop_
_entity_poly.entity_id
_entity_poly.type
_entity_poly.pdbx_seq_one_letter_code
_entity_poly.pdbx_strand_id
1 'polypeptide(L)'
;MDRSQDQNRIIEYLRIKPISHSQIYTSQIAIPYPQRGEIPRDRREALRRSLIEQGSNLIPLIVRRTEAYSNEEEYEVVCGADWCIVAKELGLEQMWAWVFEMSDEEVVAAQAEMELLAPQPTQKNAQIETLLQQFERSFQKKVESLTKQIEQSVKKNEDLLKKQVKFLTEQKFEGDKIEQIKGSIEKVEQTFNEKVDKLAKKIEQSNSDIPPTSAVIYEMNIEGALTQLDELEKLLSIKLERTVAIINQFVADTIKDVESDLKNQIATVRSQLGAVANNSGIQPEIKAKTQSKTQPKKQSKAQAKPQLPQLQLEFQFEPPLEDYDSLSLRRLKAIGKERKLCGYARMKRPEILAALKSTDGK
;
A
#
# COMPACT_ATOMS: atom_id res chain seq x y z
N MET A 1 41.47 -60.39 26.02
CA MET A 1 41.35 -58.95 25.67
C MET A 1 40.71 -58.26 26.84
N ASP A 2 41.29 -57.14 27.25
CA ASP A 2 41.01 -56.48 28.52
C ASP A 2 39.73 -55.63 28.38
N ARG A 3 38.68 -55.97 29.13
CA ARG A 3 37.37 -55.28 29.07
C ARG A 3 37.48 -53.77 29.29
N SER A 4 38.52 -53.35 30.02
CA SER A 4 38.83 -51.95 30.29
C SER A 4 39.32 -51.19 29.05
N GLN A 5 40.05 -51.83 28.14
CA GLN A 5 40.49 -51.23 26.88
C GLN A 5 39.33 -51.07 25.90
N ASP A 6 38.44 -52.06 25.82
CA ASP A 6 37.23 -51.97 24.99
C ASP A 6 36.27 -50.89 25.52
N GLN A 7 36.08 -50.80 26.85
CA GLN A 7 35.29 -49.72 27.45
C GLN A 7 35.88 -48.34 27.20
N ASN A 8 37.20 -48.17 27.29
CA ASN A 8 37.84 -46.89 27.02
C ASN A 8 37.73 -46.50 25.54
N ARG A 9 37.87 -47.44 24.60
CA ARG A 9 37.60 -47.20 23.19
C ARG A 9 36.16 -46.80 22.94
N ILE A 10 35.20 -47.50 23.55
CA ILE A 10 33.78 -47.17 23.42
C ILE A 10 33.49 -45.78 24.01
N ILE A 11 34.08 -45.43 25.16
CA ILE A 11 33.93 -44.11 25.78
C ILE A 11 34.56 -43.01 24.90
N GLU A 12 35.71 -43.27 24.30
CA GLU A 12 36.38 -42.34 23.40
C GLU A 12 35.57 -42.11 22.11
N TYR A 13 34.97 -43.18 21.56
CA TYR A 13 34.09 -43.11 20.38
C TYR A 13 32.71 -42.48 20.69
N LEU A 14 32.19 -42.66 21.91
CA LEU A 14 30.85 -42.17 22.29
C LEU A 14 30.86 -40.82 23.03
N ARG A 15 32.03 -40.32 23.45
CA ARG A 15 32.12 -39.00 24.08
C ARG A 15 31.90 -37.94 23.01
N ILE A 16 30.87 -37.13 23.22
CA ILE A 16 30.70 -35.85 22.54
C ILE A 16 31.98 -35.06 22.77
N LYS A 17 32.77 -34.85 21.71
CA LYS A 17 33.97 -34.01 21.76
C LYS A 17 33.57 -32.60 22.24
N PRO A 18 34.44 -31.89 22.98
CA PRO A 18 34.08 -30.61 23.57
C PRO A 18 33.59 -29.62 22.51
N ILE A 19 32.34 -29.17 22.65
CA ILE A 19 31.74 -28.14 21.80
C ILE A 19 32.24 -26.79 22.29
N SER A 20 33.08 -26.12 21.51
CA SER A 20 33.39 -24.71 21.77
C SER A 20 32.30 -23.84 21.14
N HIS A 21 31.55 -23.15 21.99
CA HIS A 21 30.64 -22.09 21.59
C HIS A 21 31.46 -20.82 21.44
N SER A 22 31.50 -20.24 20.25
CA SER A 22 32.34 -19.07 20.00
C SER A 22 31.69 -18.10 19.04
N GLN A 23 32.01 -16.82 19.24
CA GLN A 23 31.90 -15.83 18.19
C GLN A 23 33.16 -15.93 17.34
N ILE A 24 32.97 -16.24 16.05
CA ILE A 24 34.05 -16.42 15.08
C ILE A 24 33.97 -15.26 14.09
N TYR A 25 35.13 -14.73 13.68
CA TYR A 25 35.14 -13.70 12.65
C TYR A 25 34.63 -14.26 11.32
N THR A 26 33.76 -13.53 10.65
CA THR A 26 33.19 -13.97 9.36
C THR A 26 34.27 -14.19 8.30
N SER A 27 35.37 -13.45 8.38
CA SER A 27 36.55 -13.62 7.52
C SER A 27 37.24 -14.97 7.72
N GLN A 28 37.14 -15.57 8.92
CA GLN A 28 37.76 -16.86 9.23
C GLN A 28 36.95 -18.07 8.76
N ILE A 29 35.73 -17.85 8.26
CA ILE A 29 34.82 -18.93 7.88
C ILE A 29 34.87 -19.13 6.36
N ALA A 30 35.51 -20.19 5.90
CA ALA A 30 35.42 -20.70 4.55
C ALA A 30 34.01 -21.22 4.24
N ILE A 31 33.56 -20.94 3.02
CA ILE A 31 32.32 -21.49 2.46
C ILE A 31 32.71 -22.49 1.36
N PRO A 32 32.45 -23.79 1.54
CA PRO A 32 32.75 -24.82 0.56
C PRO A 32 32.14 -24.50 -0.80
N TYR A 33 32.88 -24.77 -1.88
CA TYR A 33 32.40 -24.49 -3.24
C TYR A 33 31.00 -25.05 -3.55
N PRO A 34 30.64 -26.30 -3.16
CA PRO A 34 29.31 -26.85 -3.41
C PRO A 34 28.17 -26.05 -2.75
N GLN A 35 28.48 -25.30 -1.68
CA GLN A 35 27.52 -24.56 -0.87
C GLN A 35 27.42 -23.08 -1.25
N ARG A 36 28.23 -22.61 -2.21
CA ARG A 36 28.15 -21.24 -2.76
C ARG A 36 27.01 -21.05 -3.76
N GLY A 37 25.96 -21.87 -3.65
CA GLY A 37 24.79 -21.82 -4.53
C GLY A 37 24.03 -20.50 -4.44
N GLU A 38 23.16 -20.26 -5.42
CA GLU A 38 22.28 -19.10 -5.39
C GLU A 38 21.21 -19.26 -4.30
N ILE A 39 21.27 -18.40 -3.29
CA ILE A 39 20.23 -18.30 -2.27
C ILE A 39 18.97 -17.67 -2.91
N PRO A 40 17.79 -18.33 -2.84
CA PRO A 40 16.54 -17.76 -3.31
C PRO A 40 16.30 -16.37 -2.73
N ARG A 41 15.75 -15.46 -3.55
CA ARG A 41 15.62 -14.04 -3.19
C ARG A 41 14.84 -13.83 -1.88
N ASP A 42 13.73 -14.51 -1.71
CA ASP A 42 12.88 -14.36 -0.52
C ASP A 42 13.62 -14.79 0.76
N ARG A 43 14.35 -15.91 0.69
CA ARG A 43 15.19 -16.40 1.79
C ARG A 43 16.32 -15.41 2.08
N ARG A 44 17.00 -14.90 1.04
CA ARG A 44 18.06 -13.90 1.17
C ARG A 44 17.57 -12.62 1.86
N GLU A 45 16.40 -12.10 1.46
CA GLU A 45 15.80 -10.90 2.07
C GLU A 45 15.42 -11.15 3.53
N ALA A 46 14.86 -12.33 3.85
CA ALA A 46 14.53 -12.72 5.23
C ALA A 46 15.79 -12.81 6.13
N LEU A 47 16.84 -13.48 5.65
CA LEU A 47 18.12 -13.59 6.35
C LEU A 47 18.76 -12.21 6.56
N ARG A 48 18.78 -11.39 5.51
CA ARG A 48 19.32 -10.03 5.56
C ARG A 48 18.60 -9.17 6.61
N ARG A 49 17.27 -9.23 6.66
CA ARG A 49 16.47 -8.52 7.65
C ARG A 49 16.81 -8.97 9.06
N SER A 50 16.82 -10.28 9.30
CA SER A 50 17.16 -10.87 10.61
C SER A 50 18.56 -10.45 11.08
N LEU A 51 19.56 -10.53 10.19
CA LEU A 51 20.93 -10.12 10.51
C LEU A 51 21.06 -8.63 10.83
N ILE A 52 20.35 -7.75 10.11
CA ILE A 52 20.35 -6.30 10.38
C ILE A 52 19.68 -5.99 11.71
N GLU A 53 18.54 -6.61 11.99
CA GLU A 53 17.77 -6.37 13.22
C GLU A 53 18.50 -6.85 14.47
N GLN A 54 19.19 -8.00 14.37
CA GLN A 54 19.81 -8.66 15.52
C GLN A 54 21.31 -8.37 15.64
N GLY A 55 21.95 -7.84 14.58
CA GLY A 55 23.39 -7.60 14.50
C GLY A 55 24.26 -8.86 14.38
N SER A 56 23.66 -10.06 14.44
CA SER A 56 24.32 -11.36 14.29
C SER A 56 23.28 -12.43 13.93
N ASN A 57 23.73 -13.65 13.62
CA ASN A 57 22.86 -14.81 13.48
C ASN A 57 22.25 -15.23 14.82
N LEU A 58 20.94 -15.53 14.81
CA LEU A 58 20.20 -16.06 15.97
C LEU A 58 20.45 -17.56 16.19
N ILE A 59 20.63 -18.30 15.09
CA ILE A 59 20.91 -19.73 15.10
C ILE A 59 22.41 -19.90 14.87
N PRO A 60 23.16 -20.47 15.83
CA PRO A 60 24.59 -20.71 15.66
C PRO A 60 24.87 -21.53 14.41
N LEU A 61 25.94 -21.18 13.70
CA LEU A 61 26.45 -22.01 12.62
C LEU A 61 27.03 -23.31 13.17
N ILE A 62 27.08 -24.35 12.35
CA ILE A 62 27.91 -25.52 12.62
C ILE A 62 29.14 -25.39 11.74
N VAL A 63 30.32 -25.33 12.36
CA VAL A 63 31.60 -25.22 11.67
C VAL A 63 32.56 -26.29 12.15
N ARG A 64 33.55 -26.61 11.32
CA ARG A 64 34.72 -27.38 11.74
C ARG A 64 36.00 -26.58 11.55
N ARG A 65 37.06 -26.94 12.27
CA ARG A 65 38.40 -26.43 11.97
C ARG A 65 38.95 -27.10 10.72
N THR A 66 39.64 -26.34 9.88
CA THR A 66 40.27 -26.85 8.67
C THR A 66 41.52 -26.05 8.34
N GLU A 67 42.46 -26.70 7.67
CA GLU A 67 43.67 -26.08 7.11
C GLU A 67 43.63 -26.12 5.57
N ALA A 68 42.52 -26.56 4.97
CA ALA A 68 42.42 -26.84 3.53
C ALA A 68 42.33 -25.58 2.64
N TYR A 69 42.12 -24.40 3.23
CA TYR A 69 41.87 -23.17 2.50
C TYR A 69 43.06 -22.20 2.64
N SER A 70 42.84 -21.00 3.19
CA SER A 70 43.88 -20.01 3.41
C SER A 70 44.24 -19.94 4.90
N ASN A 71 45.41 -19.36 5.21
CA ASN A 71 45.81 -19.12 6.60
C ASN A 71 44.86 -18.18 7.36
N GLU A 72 43.99 -17.46 6.66
CA GLU A 72 42.97 -16.59 7.25
C GLU A 72 41.66 -17.34 7.53
N GLU A 73 41.38 -18.42 6.79
CA GLU A 73 40.14 -19.20 6.87
C GLU A 73 40.36 -20.49 7.68
N GLU A 74 40.39 -20.34 9.00
CA GLU A 74 40.62 -21.42 9.97
C GLU A 74 39.42 -22.38 10.14
N TYR A 75 38.23 -21.96 9.70
CA TYR A 75 36.98 -22.68 9.89
C TYR A 75 36.27 -22.93 8.57
N GLU A 76 35.60 -24.07 8.46
CA GLU A 76 34.73 -24.40 7.34
C GLU A 76 33.30 -24.53 7.82
N VAL A 77 32.37 -23.86 7.14
CA VAL A 77 30.94 -24.00 7.43
C VAL A 77 30.44 -25.37 6.99
N VAL A 78 29.77 -26.06 7.91
CA VAL A 78 29.14 -27.36 7.69
C VAL A 78 27.63 -27.17 7.54
N CYS A 79 27.02 -26.33 8.38
CA CYS A 79 25.62 -25.94 8.26
C CYS A 79 25.43 -24.44 8.42
N GLY A 80 24.53 -23.88 7.62
CA GLY A 80 24.21 -22.45 7.63
C GLY A 80 25.04 -21.61 6.66
N ALA A 81 25.48 -22.18 5.53
CA ALA A 81 26.21 -21.45 4.50
C ALA A 81 25.50 -20.15 4.07
N ASP A 82 24.18 -20.19 3.88
CA ASP A 82 23.38 -19.00 3.51
C ASP A 82 23.56 -17.82 4.48
N TRP A 83 23.58 -18.09 5.78
CA TRP A 83 23.81 -17.06 6.80
C TRP A 83 25.20 -16.45 6.63
N CYS A 84 26.22 -17.28 6.39
CA CYS A 84 27.59 -16.83 6.19
C CYS A 84 27.72 -15.97 4.93
N ILE A 85 27.10 -16.37 3.81
CA ILE A 85 27.09 -15.59 2.56
C ILE A 85 26.48 -14.21 2.80
N VAL A 86 25.28 -14.15 3.37
CA VAL A 86 24.58 -12.88 3.59
C VAL A 86 25.30 -12.00 4.62
N ALA A 87 25.90 -12.59 5.65
CA ALA A 87 26.69 -11.86 6.64
C ALA A 87 27.95 -11.24 6.02
N LYS A 88 28.66 -11.97 5.15
CA LYS A 88 29.80 -11.43 4.39
C LYS A 88 29.37 -10.28 3.47
N GLU A 89 28.22 -10.39 2.80
CA GLU A 89 27.66 -9.31 1.97
C GLU A 89 27.30 -8.05 2.77
N LEU A 90 26.89 -8.23 4.04
CA LEU A 90 26.58 -7.15 4.97
C LEU A 90 27.80 -6.56 5.66
N GLY A 91 28.97 -7.22 5.57
CA GLY A 91 30.17 -6.83 6.29
C GLY A 91 30.06 -7.01 7.80
N LEU A 92 29.31 -8.01 8.27
CA LEU A 92 29.27 -8.35 9.70
C LEU A 92 30.61 -8.93 10.13
N GLU A 93 31.16 -8.47 11.25
CA GLU A 93 32.50 -8.87 11.69
C GLU A 93 32.52 -10.27 12.29
N GLN A 94 31.51 -10.64 13.08
CA GLN A 94 31.49 -11.87 13.87
C GLN A 94 30.15 -12.58 13.77
N MET A 95 30.17 -13.91 13.91
CA MET A 95 28.97 -14.74 13.99
C MET A 95 29.09 -15.82 15.05
N TRP A 96 27.96 -16.21 15.61
CA TRP A 96 27.86 -17.32 16.55
C TRP A 96 28.02 -18.66 15.82
N ALA A 97 28.91 -19.50 16.32
CA ALA A 97 29.15 -20.81 15.77
C ALA A 97 29.46 -21.85 16.85
N TRP A 98 29.05 -23.08 16.58
CA TRP A 98 29.49 -24.29 17.24
C TRP A 98 30.62 -24.90 16.42
N VAL A 99 31.78 -25.00 17.04
CA VAL A 99 32.95 -25.61 16.44
C VAL A 99 33.02 -27.08 16.86
N PHE A 100 33.06 -27.96 15.87
CA PHE A 100 33.26 -29.38 16.06
C PHE A 100 34.53 -29.86 15.35
N GLU A 101 35.21 -30.83 15.96
CA GLU A 101 36.31 -31.54 15.31
C GLU A 101 35.75 -32.71 14.51
N MET A 102 35.57 -32.49 13.19
CA MET A 102 34.95 -33.44 12.27
C MET A 102 35.85 -33.76 11.08
N SER A 103 35.95 -35.03 10.73
CA SER A 103 36.53 -35.51 9.48
C SER A 103 35.66 -35.15 8.27
N ASP A 104 36.17 -35.30 7.05
CA ASP A 104 35.40 -35.07 5.82
C ASP A 104 34.16 -35.99 5.74
N GLU A 105 34.31 -37.24 6.19
CA GLU A 105 33.23 -38.22 6.22
C GLU A 105 32.14 -37.82 7.23
N GLU A 106 32.54 -37.34 8.41
CA GLU A 106 31.63 -36.86 9.45
C GLU A 106 30.90 -35.58 9.02
N VAL A 107 31.56 -34.69 8.26
CA VAL A 107 30.92 -33.49 7.69
C VAL A 107 29.81 -33.85 6.72
N VAL A 108 30.05 -34.81 5.82
CA VAL A 108 29.04 -35.27 4.87
C VAL A 108 27.86 -35.91 5.60
N ALA A 109 28.14 -36.74 6.61
CA ALA A 109 27.10 -37.35 7.44
C ALA A 109 26.27 -36.30 8.20
N ALA A 110 26.92 -35.32 8.85
CA ALA A 110 26.25 -34.25 9.57
C ALA A 110 25.38 -33.38 8.66
N GLN A 111 25.85 -33.08 7.44
CA GLN A 111 25.06 -32.35 6.45
C GLN A 111 23.81 -33.13 6.06
N ALA A 112 23.94 -34.43 5.79
CA ALA A 112 22.81 -35.28 5.44
C ALA A 112 21.79 -35.38 6.58
N GLU A 113 22.23 -35.53 7.83
CA GLU A 113 21.35 -35.56 9.00
C GLU A 113 20.60 -34.24 9.19
N MET A 114 21.28 -33.10 9.03
CA MET A 114 20.66 -31.79 9.14
C MET A 114 19.66 -31.52 8.01
N GLU A 115 19.89 -32.05 6.81
CA GLU A 115 18.93 -32.00 5.71
C GLU A 115 17.68 -32.85 5.99
N LEU A 116 17.82 -33.99 6.66
CA LEU A 116 16.67 -34.80 7.11
C LEU A 116 15.82 -34.10 8.16
N LEU A 117 16.46 -33.31 9.04
CA LEU A 117 15.79 -32.50 10.06
C LEU A 117 15.15 -31.22 9.50
N ALA A 118 15.57 -30.79 8.31
CA ALA A 118 14.95 -29.66 7.64
C ALA A 118 13.47 -29.99 7.35
N PRO A 119 12.57 -29.00 7.39
CA PRO A 119 11.15 -29.24 7.10
C PRO A 119 11.01 -29.80 5.69
N GLN A 120 10.79 -31.11 5.60
CA GLN A 120 10.41 -31.74 4.35
C GLN A 120 9.10 -31.09 3.91
N PRO A 121 8.89 -30.81 2.60
CA PRO A 121 7.62 -30.34 2.09
C PRO A 121 6.57 -31.42 2.31
N THR A 122 6.00 -31.44 3.51
CA THR A 122 4.95 -32.37 3.89
C THR A 122 3.64 -31.90 3.29
N GLN A 123 2.75 -32.85 3.01
CA GLN A 123 1.42 -32.66 2.42
C GLN A 123 0.56 -31.59 3.13
N LYS A 124 0.88 -31.24 4.39
CA LYS A 124 0.28 -30.14 5.15
C LYS A 124 0.57 -28.75 4.53
N ASN A 125 1.74 -28.54 3.95
CA ASN A 125 2.07 -27.28 3.27
C ASN A 125 1.22 -27.10 2.01
N ALA A 126 0.93 -28.17 1.28
CA ALA A 126 0.04 -28.13 0.11
C ALA A 126 -1.40 -27.75 0.50
N GLN A 127 -1.90 -28.19 1.67
CA GLN A 127 -3.23 -27.79 2.15
C GLN A 127 -3.27 -26.32 2.57
N ILE A 128 -2.24 -25.82 3.26
CA ILE A 128 -2.15 -24.41 3.65
C ILE A 128 -2.06 -23.52 2.41
N GLU A 129 -1.27 -23.92 1.41
CA GLU A 129 -1.15 -23.20 0.15
C GLU A 129 -2.48 -23.17 -0.62
N THR A 130 -3.23 -24.28 -0.61
CA THR A 130 -4.58 -24.35 -1.18
C THR A 130 -5.55 -23.41 -0.47
N LEU A 131 -5.48 -23.32 0.87
CA LEU A 131 -6.31 -22.42 1.66
C LEU A 131 -5.97 -20.94 1.41
N LEU A 132 -4.68 -20.60 1.36
CA LEU A 132 -4.23 -19.24 1.01
C LEU A 132 -4.71 -18.84 -0.39
N GLN A 133 -4.62 -19.75 -1.36
CA GLN A 133 -5.11 -19.49 -2.70
C GLN A 133 -6.64 -19.31 -2.76
N GLN A 134 -7.39 -20.05 -1.94
CA GLN A 134 -8.84 -19.90 -1.82
C GLN A 134 -9.20 -18.54 -1.17
N PHE A 135 -8.47 -18.16 -0.13
CA PHE A 135 -8.64 -16.87 0.52
C PHE A 135 -8.36 -15.72 -0.44
N GLU A 136 -7.27 -15.78 -1.20
CA GLU A 136 -6.90 -14.75 -2.17
C GLU A 136 -7.94 -14.61 -3.29
N ARG A 137 -8.49 -15.74 -3.79
CA ARG A 137 -9.62 -15.70 -4.74
C ARG A 137 -10.87 -15.10 -4.14
N SER A 138 -11.19 -15.39 -2.88
CA SER A 138 -12.35 -14.83 -2.17
C SER A 138 -12.21 -13.32 -1.98
N PHE A 139 -11.03 -12.90 -1.52
CA PHE A 139 -10.68 -11.50 -1.34
C PHE A 139 -10.77 -10.73 -2.66
N GLN A 140 -10.17 -11.25 -3.73
CA GLN A 140 -10.21 -10.64 -5.06
C GLN A 140 -11.64 -10.47 -5.57
N LYS A 141 -12.50 -11.48 -5.43
CA LYS A 141 -13.93 -11.38 -5.79
C LYS A 141 -14.65 -10.28 -5.01
N LYS A 142 -14.34 -10.13 -3.71
CA LYS A 142 -14.98 -9.13 -2.86
C LYS A 142 -14.49 -7.72 -3.21
N VAL A 143 -13.20 -7.55 -3.48
CA VAL A 143 -12.63 -6.31 -4.00
C VAL A 143 -13.27 -5.92 -5.33
N GLU A 144 -13.37 -6.84 -6.30
CA GLU A 144 -14.03 -6.57 -7.58
C GLU A 144 -15.51 -6.21 -7.43
N SER A 145 -16.22 -6.86 -6.50
CA SER A 145 -17.61 -6.54 -6.19
C SER A 145 -17.76 -5.13 -5.61
N LEU A 146 -16.89 -4.74 -4.68
CA LEU A 146 -16.83 -3.40 -4.11
C LEU A 146 -16.49 -2.34 -5.17
N THR A 147 -15.49 -2.60 -6.02
CA THR A 147 -15.13 -1.72 -7.14
C THR A 147 -16.33 -1.49 -8.06
N LYS A 148 -17.08 -2.54 -8.41
CA LYS A 148 -18.31 -2.41 -9.22
C LYS A 148 -19.41 -1.59 -8.53
N GLN A 149 -19.58 -1.75 -7.22
CA GLN A 149 -20.57 -0.96 -6.47
C GLN A 149 -20.18 0.53 -6.45
N ILE A 150 -18.88 0.83 -6.29
CA ILE A 150 -18.36 2.20 -6.34
C ILE A 150 -18.53 2.79 -7.73
N GLU A 151 -18.18 2.07 -8.80
CA GLU A 151 -18.38 2.55 -10.17
C GLU A 151 -19.86 2.83 -10.47
N GLN A 152 -20.77 1.99 -9.99
CA GLN A 152 -22.21 2.21 -10.15
C GLN A 152 -22.72 3.43 -9.39
N SER A 153 -22.24 3.67 -8.17
CA SER A 153 -22.64 4.85 -7.39
C SER A 153 -22.09 6.13 -8.01
N VAL A 154 -20.85 6.12 -8.48
CA VAL A 154 -20.22 7.24 -9.20
C VAL A 154 -21.00 7.56 -10.48
N LYS A 155 -21.36 6.55 -11.28
CA LYS A 155 -22.14 6.76 -12.52
C LYS A 155 -23.52 7.34 -12.26
N LYS A 156 -24.22 6.87 -11.21
CA LYS A 156 -25.52 7.44 -10.81
C LYS A 156 -25.38 8.91 -10.42
N ASN A 157 -24.32 9.26 -9.69
CA ASN A 157 -24.05 10.63 -9.28
C ASN A 157 -23.68 11.51 -10.49
N GLU A 158 -22.89 11.00 -11.42
CA GLU A 158 -22.56 11.70 -12.68
C GLU A 158 -23.82 11.99 -13.50
N ASP A 159 -24.74 11.04 -13.63
CA ASP A 159 -26.01 11.22 -14.34
C ASP A 159 -26.92 12.23 -13.64
N LEU A 160 -26.95 12.25 -12.30
CA LEU A 160 -27.68 13.25 -11.52
C LEU A 160 -27.09 14.65 -11.74
N LEU A 161 -25.77 14.79 -11.70
CA LEU A 161 -25.06 16.04 -11.98
C LEU A 161 -25.35 16.55 -13.40
N LYS A 162 -25.26 15.67 -14.42
CA LYS A 162 -25.60 16.03 -15.80
C LYS A 162 -27.04 16.52 -15.94
N LYS A 163 -28.00 15.87 -15.26
CA LYS A 163 -29.40 16.31 -15.26
C LYS A 163 -29.58 17.68 -14.62
N GLN A 164 -28.92 17.94 -13.49
CA GLN A 164 -28.97 19.24 -12.81
C GLN A 164 -28.33 20.33 -13.66
N VAL A 165 -27.14 20.09 -14.23
CA VAL A 165 -26.46 21.05 -15.12
C VAL A 165 -27.32 21.35 -16.35
N LYS A 166 -27.92 20.33 -16.97
CA LYS A 166 -28.83 20.53 -18.11
C LYS A 166 -30.06 21.38 -17.73
N PHE A 167 -30.68 21.10 -16.59
CA PHE A 167 -31.82 21.88 -16.07
C PHE A 167 -31.43 23.35 -15.86
N LEU A 168 -30.25 23.60 -15.28
CA LEU A 168 -29.71 24.94 -15.07
C LEU A 168 -29.33 25.66 -16.37
N THR A 169 -28.95 24.92 -17.42
CA THR A 169 -28.57 25.49 -18.72
C THR A 169 -29.79 25.82 -19.58
N GLU A 170 -30.86 25.04 -19.47
CA GLU A 170 -32.13 25.26 -20.18
C GLU A 170 -32.97 26.37 -19.56
N GLN A 171 -32.85 26.60 -18.25
CA GLN A 171 -33.33 27.83 -17.62
C GLN A 171 -32.36 28.97 -17.96
N LYS A 172 -32.74 29.82 -18.92
CA LYS A 172 -32.06 31.11 -19.16
C LYS A 172 -32.08 31.94 -17.88
N PHE A 173 -30.99 31.86 -17.13
CA PHE A 173 -30.81 32.65 -15.92
C PHE A 173 -30.11 33.97 -16.28
N GLU A 174 -30.65 35.08 -15.75
CA GLU A 174 -29.94 36.36 -15.66
C GLU A 174 -28.63 36.17 -14.89
N GLY A 175 -27.56 36.86 -15.32
CA GLY A 175 -26.16 36.61 -14.95
C GLY A 175 -25.88 36.44 -13.45
N ASP A 176 -26.64 37.11 -12.59
CA ASP A 176 -26.47 37.07 -11.13
C ASP A 176 -26.75 35.68 -10.51
N LYS A 177 -27.58 34.84 -11.15
CA LYS A 177 -27.89 33.50 -10.64
C LYS A 177 -26.79 32.48 -10.96
N ILE A 178 -25.97 32.72 -11.98
CA ILE A 178 -24.82 31.86 -12.32
C ILE A 178 -23.71 32.02 -11.28
N GLU A 179 -23.47 33.24 -10.80
CA GLU A 179 -22.55 33.48 -9.67
C GLU A 179 -23.03 32.82 -8.38
N GLN A 180 -24.33 32.82 -8.12
CA GLN A 180 -24.91 32.15 -6.95
C GLN A 180 -24.74 30.61 -7.02
N ILE A 181 -24.88 30.02 -8.21
CA ILE A 181 -24.62 28.59 -8.44
C ILE A 181 -23.13 28.28 -8.28
N LYS A 182 -22.24 29.13 -8.82
CA LYS A 182 -20.80 28.96 -8.67
C LYS A 182 -20.37 28.96 -7.20
N GLY A 183 -20.86 29.91 -6.41
CA GLY A 183 -20.61 29.95 -4.96
C GLY A 183 -21.20 28.76 -4.20
N SER A 184 -22.32 28.20 -4.69
CA SER A 184 -22.90 26.98 -4.12
C SER A 184 -22.06 25.73 -4.43
N ILE A 185 -21.51 25.62 -5.65
CA ILE A 185 -20.61 24.53 -6.05
C ILE A 185 -19.31 24.59 -5.22
N GLU A 186 -18.70 25.76 -5.06
CA GLU A 186 -17.51 25.94 -4.21
C GLU A 186 -17.78 25.54 -2.74
N LYS A 187 -18.97 25.87 -2.21
CA LYS A 187 -19.38 25.44 -0.87
C LYS A 187 -19.52 23.92 -0.75
N VAL A 188 -20.08 23.26 -1.77
CA VAL A 188 -20.20 21.79 -1.80
C VAL A 188 -18.82 21.14 -1.89
N GLU A 189 -17.92 21.71 -2.67
CA GLU A 189 -16.55 21.21 -2.83
C GLU A 189 -15.75 21.36 -1.52
N GLN A 190 -15.85 22.51 -0.83
CA GLN A 190 -15.26 22.71 0.49
C GLN A 190 -15.82 21.73 1.53
N THR A 191 -17.15 21.57 1.59
CA THR A 191 -17.76 20.66 2.58
C THR A 191 -17.46 19.19 2.28
N PHE A 192 -17.31 18.81 1.00
CA PHE A 192 -16.85 17.49 0.63
C PHE A 192 -15.42 17.25 1.10
N ASN A 193 -14.49 18.16 0.81
CA ASN A 193 -13.09 18.04 1.19
C ASN A 193 -12.92 18.00 2.73
N GLU A 194 -13.61 18.84 3.49
CA GLU A 194 -13.61 18.78 4.96
C GLU A 194 -14.10 17.42 5.51
N LYS A 195 -15.13 16.85 4.88
CA LYS A 195 -15.69 15.57 5.31
C LYS A 195 -14.75 14.41 4.97
N VAL A 196 -14.09 14.44 3.81
CA VAL A 196 -13.05 13.47 3.43
C VAL A 196 -11.87 13.54 4.39
N ASP A 197 -11.40 14.73 4.75
CA ASP A 197 -10.31 14.91 5.72
C ASP A 197 -10.70 14.41 7.12
N LYS A 198 -11.94 14.67 7.56
CA LYS A 198 -12.45 14.11 8.83
C LYS A 198 -12.51 12.59 8.80
N LEU A 199 -12.83 12.00 7.65
CA LEU A 199 -12.85 10.54 7.48
C LEU A 199 -11.43 9.96 7.51
N ALA A 200 -10.48 10.58 6.79
CA ALA A 200 -9.08 10.19 6.81
C ALA A 200 -8.50 10.23 8.24
N LYS A 201 -8.78 11.31 8.98
CA LYS A 201 -8.38 11.44 10.40
C LYS A 201 -9.01 10.38 11.30
N LYS A 202 -10.29 10.03 11.09
CA LYS A 202 -10.93 8.95 11.85
C LYS A 202 -10.34 7.58 11.55
N ILE A 203 -9.94 7.33 10.30
CA ILE A 203 -9.25 6.09 9.91
C ILE A 203 -7.89 6.00 10.61
N GLU A 204 -7.12 7.09 10.60
CA GLU A 204 -5.84 7.17 11.31
C GLU A 204 -5.99 6.99 12.83
N GLN A 205 -6.99 7.64 13.45
CA GLN A 205 -7.30 7.49 14.88
C GLN A 205 -7.78 6.09 15.24
N SER A 206 -8.50 5.40 14.34
CA SER A 206 -8.95 4.03 14.58
C SER A 206 -7.81 3.00 14.52
N ASN A 207 -6.64 3.36 14.00
CA ASN A 207 -5.43 2.54 14.00
C ASN A 207 -4.56 2.75 15.25
N SER A 208 -4.77 3.83 16.02
CA SER A 208 -4.01 4.11 17.25
C SER A 208 -4.59 3.48 18.53
N ASP A 209 -5.85 3.01 18.50
CA ASP A 209 -6.52 2.38 19.66
C ASP A 209 -6.38 0.85 19.67
N ILE A 210 -5.33 0.31 19.05
CA ILE A 210 -5.01 -1.12 19.17
C ILE A 210 -4.21 -1.30 20.46
N PRO A 211 -4.75 -1.96 21.51
CA PRO A 211 -3.92 -2.34 22.65
C PRO A 211 -2.78 -3.24 22.16
N PRO A 212 -1.57 -3.12 22.71
CA PRO A 212 -0.46 -3.95 22.31
C PRO A 212 -0.82 -5.41 22.60
N THR A 213 -1.00 -6.21 21.54
CA THR A 213 -1.18 -7.66 21.63
C THR A 213 0.15 -8.30 21.99
N SER A 214 0.64 -8.03 23.20
CA SER A 214 1.77 -8.72 23.81
C SER A 214 1.27 -9.55 24.98
N ALA A 215 1.66 -10.83 24.98
CA ALA A 215 1.22 -11.91 25.88
C ALA A 215 -0.21 -12.38 25.55
N VAL A 216 -0.44 -13.51 24.88
CA VAL A 216 -0.04 -14.87 25.29
C VAL A 216 0.04 -15.73 24.02
N ILE A 217 1.23 -16.14 23.61
CA ILE A 217 1.42 -17.25 22.67
C ILE A 217 2.13 -18.34 23.48
N TYR A 218 1.34 -19.10 24.24
CA TYR A 218 1.75 -20.41 24.73
C TYR A 218 0.76 -21.43 24.15
N GLU A 219 1.31 -22.36 23.37
CA GLU A 219 0.67 -23.60 22.88
C GLU A 219 -0.82 -23.50 22.52
N MET A 220 -1.14 -22.74 21.48
CA MET A 220 -2.46 -22.85 20.87
C MET A 220 -2.47 -24.00 19.86
N ASN A 221 -3.26 -25.03 20.18
CA ASN A 221 -3.69 -26.05 19.23
C ASN A 221 -4.19 -25.37 17.93
N ILE A 222 -3.83 -25.90 16.76
CA ILE A 222 -4.20 -25.38 15.43
C ILE A 222 -5.71 -25.14 15.33
N GLU A 223 -6.49 -25.99 15.98
CA GLU A 223 -7.95 -25.88 16.04
C GLU A 223 -8.42 -24.64 16.82
N GLY A 224 -7.69 -24.24 17.86
CA GLY A 224 -7.93 -22.99 18.60
C GLY A 224 -7.51 -21.73 17.83
N ALA A 225 -6.49 -21.82 16.99
CA ALA A 225 -6.11 -20.71 16.10
C ALA A 225 -7.15 -20.51 14.98
N LEU A 226 -7.72 -21.61 14.45
CA LEU A 226 -8.78 -21.55 13.44
C LEU A 226 -10.08 -20.94 13.99
N THR A 227 -10.48 -21.29 15.22
CA THR A 227 -11.68 -20.69 15.83
C THR A 227 -11.49 -19.20 16.13
N GLN A 228 -10.30 -18.78 16.55
CA GLN A 228 -9.97 -17.36 16.71
C GLN A 228 -9.98 -16.60 15.38
N LEU A 229 -9.54 -17.24 14.29
CA LEU A 229 -9.58 -16.64 12.95
C LEU A 229 -11.02 -16.44 12.47
N ASP A 230 -11.87 -17.45 12.65
CA ASP A 230 -13.31 -17.36 12.36
C ASP A 230 -14.01 -16.25 13.18
N GLU A 231 -13.63 -16.10 14.45
CA GLU A 231 -14.16 -15.08 15.33
C GLU A 231 -13.71 -13.67 14.91
N LEU A 232 -12.44 -13.53 14.49
CA LEU A 232 -11.91 -12.31 13.88
C LEU A 232 -12.62 -11.98 12.57
N GLU A 233 -12.88 -12.96 11.70
CA GLU A 233 -13.60 -12.75 10.43
C GLU A 233 -15.04 -12.28 10.69
N LYS A 234 -15.73 -12.86 11.68
CA LYS A 234 -17.05 -12.40 12.12
C LYS A 234 -17.01 -10.98 12.66
N LEU A 235 -16.05 -10.66 13.52
CA LEU A 235 -15.87 -9.30 14.06
C LEU A 235 -15.61 -8.28 12.96
N LEU A 236 -14.75 -8.63 11.99
CA LEU A 236 -14.42 -7.79 10.86
C LEU A 236 -15.66 -7.56 9.97
N SER A 237 -16.45 -8.60 9.73
CA SER A 237 -17.71 -8.53 8.98
C SER A 237 -18.73 -7.63 9.67
N ILE A 238 -18.92 -7.79 10.98
CA ILE A 238 -19.82 -6.93 11.78
C ILE A 238 -19.36 -5.47 11.75
N LYS A 239 -18.05 -5.23 11.90
CA LYS A 239 -17.48 -3.86 11.88
C LYS A 239 -17.65 -3.22 10.50
N LEU A 240 -17.45 -3.98 9.43
CA LEU A 240 -17.64 -3.51 8.06
C LEU A 240 -19.11 -3.19 7.79
N GLU A 241 -20.04 -4.08 8.15
CA GLU A 241 -21.48 -3.85 8.01
C GLU A 241 -21.95 -2.61 8.77
N ARG A 242 -21.49 -2.44 10.02
CA ARG A 242 -21.78 -1.22 10.80
C ARG A 242 -21.24 0.04 10.12
N THR A 243 -20.03 -0.02 9.58
CA THR A 243 -19.41 1.12 8.87
C THR A 243 -20.21 1.49 7.62
N VAL A 244 -20.61 0.49 6.83
CA VAL A 244 -21.46 0.69 5.64
C VAL A 244 -22.83 1.25 6.03
N ALA A 245 -23.45 0.74 7.11
CA ALA A 245 -24.72 1.26 7.60
C ALA A 245 -24.63 2.73 8.04
N ILE A 246 -23.56 3.10 8.75
CA ILE A 246 -23.29 4.49 9.16
C ILE A 246 -23.11 5.40 7.93
N ILE A 247 -22.36 4.95 6.93
CA ILE A 247 -22.16 5.72 5.69
C ILE A 247 -23.50 5.92 4.97
N ASN A 248 -24.28 4.85 4.80
CA ASN A 248 -25.58 4.93 4.13
C ASN A 248 -26.56 5.85 4.87
N GLN A 249 -26.59 5.78 6.20
CA GLN A 249 -27.41 6.67 7.02
C GLN A 249 -26.98 8.13 6.86
N PHE A 250 -25.67 8.40 6.94
CA PHE A 250 -25.13 9.75 6.78
C PHE A 250 -25.43 10.35 5.39
N VAL A 251 -25.33 9.53 4.34
CA VAL A 251 -25.67 9.93 2.97
C VAL A 251 -27.17 10.23 2.88
N ALA A 252 -28.03 9.37 3.45
CA ALA A 252 -29.47 9.59 3.45
C ALA A 252 -29.87 10.88 4.18
N ASP A 253 -29.28 11.14 5.35
CA ASP A 253 -29.53 12.36 6.13
C ASP A 253 -29.05 13.61 5.39
N THR A 254 -27.85 13.55 4.78
CA THR A 254 -27.33 14.66 3.97
C THR A 254 -28.23 14.96 2.77
N ILE A 255 -28.74 13.94 2.08
CA ILE A 255 -29.67 14.11 0.96
C ILE A 255 -30.97 14.77 1.43
N LYS A 256 -31.50 14.33 2.58
CA LYS A 256 -32.74 14.88 3.15
C LYS A 256 -32.59 16.34 3.55
N ASP A 257 -31.45 16.71 4.13
CA ASP A 257 -31.15 18.10 4.48
C ASP A 257 -31.10 18.98 3.23
N VAL A 258 -30.40 18.55 2.17
CA VAL A 258 -30.35 19.25 0.88
C VAL A 258 -31.75 19.36 0.25
N GLU A 259 -32.56 18.30 0.30
CA GLU A 259 -33.93 18.33 -0.20
C GLU A 259 -34.79 19.35 0.56
N SER A 260 -34.62 19.43 1.88
CA SER A 260 -35.36 20.38 2.72
C SER A 260 -34.98 21.84 2.42
N ASP A 261 -33.68 22.11 2.24
CA ASP A 261 -33.19 23.44 1.90
C ASP A 261 -33.71 23.89 0.53
N LEU A 262 -33.65 23.00 -0.48
CA LEU A 262 -34.22 23.27 -1.80
C LEU A 262 -35.73 23.54 -1.75
N LYS A 263 -36.50 22.78 -0.95
CA LYS A 263 -37.94 23.04 -0.78
C LYS A 263 -38.21 24.41 -0.16
N ASN A 264 -37.42 24.80 0.85
CA ASN A 264 -37.54 26.11 1.48
C ASN A 264 -37.23 27.23 0.49
N GLN A 265 -36.16 27.11 -0.28
CA GLN A 265 -35.80 28.08 -1.32
C GLN A 265 -36.90 28.22 -2.39
N ILE A 266 -37.47 27.11 -2.86
CA ILE A 266 -38.60 27.14 -3.81
C ILE A 266 -39.82 27.85 -3.19
N ALA A 267 -40.11 27.62 -1.91
CA ALA A 267 -41.20 28.29 -1.23
C ALA A 267 -40.97 29.81 -1.13
N THR A 268 -39.76 30.25 -0.82
CA THR A 268 -39.37 31.67 -0.80
C THR A 268 -39.50 32.32 -2.17
N VAL A 269 -39.04 31.65 -3.23
CA VAL A 269 -39.17 32.18 -4.60
C VAL A 269 -40.65 32.29 -4.99
N ARG A 270 -41.48 31.30 -4.65
CA ARG A 270 -42.92 31.35 -4.91
C ARG A 270 -43.62 32.50 -4.16
N SER A 271 -43.25 32.76 -2.90
CA SER A 271 -43.85 33.86 -2.14
C SER A 271 -43.46 35.23 -2.70
N GLN A 272 -42.19 35.40 -3.10
CA GLN A 272 -41.71 36.62 -3.75
C GLN A 272 -42.41 36.86 -5.09
N LEU A 273 -42.56 35.82 -5.91
CA LEU A 273 -43.24 35.94 -7.21
C LEU A 273 -44.73 36.28 -7.04
N GLY A 274 -45.40 35.69 -6.04
CA GLY A 274 -46.78 36.02 -5.69
C GLY A 274 -46.95 37.47 -5.20
N ALA A 275 -46.00 37.98 -4.42
CA ALA A 275 -46.00 39.38 -3.97
C ALA A 275 -45.81 40.37 -5.14
N VAL A 276 -44.95 40.04 -6.11
CA VAL A 276 -44.76 40.85 -7.31
C VAL A 276 -46.01 40.83 -8.20
N ALA A 277 -46.66 39.68 -8.34
CA ALA A 277 -47.92 39.56 -9.10
C ALA A 277 -49.06 40.38 -8.49
N ASN A 278 -49.13 40.47 -7.15
CA ASN A 278 -50.16 41.24 -6.45
C ASN A 278 -49.85 42.76 -6.39
N ASN A 279 -48.59 43.15 -6.57
CA ASN A 279 -48.16 44.56 -6.56
C ASN A 279 -48.07 45.20 -7.96
N SER A 280 -48.15 44.40 -9.04
CA SER A 280 -48.30 44.91 -10.41
C SER A 280 -49.77 45.05 -10.79
N GLY A 281 -50.40 46.10 -10.29
CA GLY A 281 -51.60 46.68 -10.90
C GLY A 281 -51.23 47.35 -12.22
N ILE A 282 -51.00 46.56 -13.27
CA ILE A 282 -50.84 47.06 -14.64
C ILE A 282 -51.92 46.42 -15.50
N GLN A 283 -52.94 47.21 -15.83
CA GLN A 283 -53.87 46.94 -16.91
C GLN A 283 -53.11 46.78 -18.23
N PRO A 284 -53.43 45.79 -19.08
CA PRO A 284 -52.94 45.76 -20.44
C PRO A 284 -53.84 46.59 -21.35
N GLU A 285 -53.31 47.70 -21.84
CA GLU A 285 -53.89 48.47 -22.95
C GLU A 285 -53.56 47.76 -24.29
N ILE A 286 -54.61 47.44 -25.04
CA ILE A 286 -54.59 46.72 -26.31
C ILE A 286 -54.14 47.67 -27.43
N LYS A 287 -53.05 47.36 -28.17
CA LYS A 287 -52.93 47.77 -29.58
C LYS A 287 -52.27 46.70 -30.45
N ALA A 288 -53.07 46.23 -31.42
CA ALA A 288 -52.69 45.35 -32.51
C ALA A 288 -52.07 46.12 -33.70
N LYS A 289 -51.19 45.46 -34.47
CA LYS A 289 -51.07 45.63 -35.95
C LYS A 289 -50.21 44.52 -36.60
N THR A 290 -50.92 43.59 -37.24
CA THR A 290 -50.84 43.15 -38.65
C THR A 290 -49.49 42.83 -39.36
N GLN A 291 -49.32 41.53 -39.60
CA GLN A 291 -48.89 40.78 -40.82
C GLN A 291 -47.93 41.37 -41.88
N SER A 292 -46.97 40.55 -42.30
CA SER A 292 -46.72 40.28 -43.73
C SER A 292 -46.08 38.89 -43.99
N LYS A 293 -46.74 38.09 -44.83
CA LYS A 293 -46.26 36.86 -45.49
C LYS A 293 -45.23 37.18 -46.58
N THR A 294 -44.17 36.39 -46.74
CA THR A 294 -43.78 35.79 -48.04
C THR A 294 -42.69 34.72 -47.90
N GLN A 295 -42.98 33.53 -48.44
CA GLN A 295 -42.05 32.53 -48.99
C GLN A 295 -42.19 32.62 -50.54
N PRO A 296 -41.28 32.11 -51.43
CA PRO A 296 -40.68 30.76 -51.31
C PRO A 296 -39.31 30.45 -52.01
N LYS A 297 -38.85 29.20 -51.77
CA LYS A 297 -38.16 28.22 -52.67
C LYS A 297 -36.62 28.24 -52.92
N LYS A 298 -36.02 27.11 -52.46
CA LYS A 298 -35.20 26.06 -53.17
C LYS A 298 -33.67 26.15 -53.29
N GLN A 299 -33.06 24.98 -52.93
CA GLN A 299 -31.78 24.36 -53.37
C GLN A 299 -30.49 25.03 -52.83
N SER A 300 -29.38 24.37 -52.45
CA SER A 300 -28.87 23.00 -52.61
C SER A 300 -27.62 22.79 -51.70
N LYS A 301 -27.27 21.51 -51.47
CA LYS A 301 -26.04 20.91 -50.89
C LYS A 301 -24.74 21.73 -50.94
N ALA A 302 -23.95 21.69 -49.85
CA ALA A 302 -22.55 21.23 -49.83
C ALA A 302 -21.99 21.17 -48.39
N GLN A 303 -21.10 20.20 -48.16
CA GLN A 303 -20.38 19.92 -46.91
C GLN A 303 -19.39 21.02 -46.53
N ALA A 304 -19.29 21.32 -45.24
CA ALA A 304 -18.05 21.78 -44.61
C ALA A 304 -18.05 21.41 -43.11
N LYS A 305 -17.05 20.62 -42.70
CA LYS A 305 -16.71 20.36 -41.30
C LYS A 305 -16.37 21.68 -40.60
N PRO A 306 -16.92 21.99 -39.41
CA PRO A 306 -16.29 22.98 -38.54
C PRO A 306 -15.10 22.32 -37.84
N GLN A 307 -13.89 22.76 -38.17
CA GLN A 307 -12.72 22.56 -37.31
C GLN A 307 -12.95 23.35 -36.01
N LEU A 308 -12.87 22.69 -34.87
CA LEU A 308 -12.76 23.35 -33.58
C LEU A 308 -11.44 24.16 -33.53
N PRO A 309 -11.45 25.39 -33.00
CA PRO A 309 -10.22 26.06 -32.60
C PRO A 309 -9.58 25.26 -31.46
N GLN A 310 -8.35 24.79 -31.66
CA GLN A 310 -7.49 24.35 -30.56
C GLN A 310 -7.12 25.59 -29.73
N LEU A 311 -7.84 25.82 -28.65
CA LEU A 311 -7.37 26.64 -27.55
C LEU A 311 -6.25 25.87 -26.85
N GLN A 312 -5.00 26.17 -27.20
CA GLN A 312 -3.85 25.86 -26.35
C GLN A 312 -3.94 26.77 -25.13
N LEU A 313 -4.57 26.28 -24.07
CA LEU A 313 -4.45 26.88 -22.74
C LEU A 313 -3.20 26.27 -22.10
N GLU A 314 -2.07 26.96 -22.24
CA GLU A 314 -0.90 26.75 -21.38
C GLU A 314 -1.28 27.18 -19.96
N PHE A 315 -1.72 26.22 -19.15
CA PHE A 315 -1.78 26.41 -17.71
C PHE A 315 -0.36 26.39 -17.17
N GLN A 316 0.21 27.58 -16.94
CA GLN A 316 1.36 27.73 -16.05
C GLN A 316 0.86 27.51 -14.62
N PHE A 317 0.98 26.28 -14.13
CA PHE A 317 0.91 26.01 -12.70
C PHE A 317 2.25 26.41 -12.08
N GLU A 318 2.26 27.49 -11.29
CA GLU A 318 3.31 27.67 -10.30
C GLU A 318 3.24 26.50 -9.31
N PRO A 319 4.31 25.70 -9.15
CA PRO A 319 4.29 24.61 -8.19
C PRO A 319 4.24 25.20 -6.77
N PRO A 320 3.40 24.63 -5.88
CA PRO A 320 3.40 25.04 -4.49
C PRO A 320 4.79 24.82 -3.89
N LEU A 321 5.21 25.72 -2.99
CA LEU A 321 6.41 25.59 -2.16
C LEU A 321 6.32 24.29 -1.35
N GLU A 322 6.85 23.20 -1.90
CA GLU A 322 6.92 21.90 -1.23
C GLU A 322 8.00 21.97 -0.14
N ASP A 323 7.60 21.72 1.10
CA ASP A 323 8.54 21.56 2.22
C ASP A 323 9.35 20.27 2.06
N TYR A 324 10.52 20.40 1.44
CA TYR A 324 11.42 19.29 1.11
C TYR A 324 11.90 18.51 2.33
N ASP A 325 11.92 19.13 3.52
CA ASP A 325 12.49 18.50 4.70
C ASP A 325 11.61 17.33 5.20
N SER A 326 10.31 17.36 4.87
CA SER A 326 9.33 16.31 5.18
C SER A 326 9.34 15.11 4.22
N LEU A 327 9.90 15.26 3.01
CA LEU A 327 9.76 14.25 1.95
C LEU A 327 10.73 13.08 2.10
N SER A 328 10.34 11.87 1.70
CA SER A 328 11.24 10.70 1.70
C SER A 328 12.33 10.80 0.62
N LEU A 329 13.48 10.13 0.81
CA LEU A 329 14.58 10.14 -0.19
C LEU A 329 14.12 9.68 -1.58
N ARG A 330 13.19 8.72 -1.63
CA ARG A 330 12.60 8.24 -2.88
C ARG A 330 11.82 9.33 -3.60
N ARG A 331 11.05 10.14 -2.85
CA ARG A 331 10.29 11.27 -3.41
C ARG A 331 11.22 12.40 -3.86
N LEU A 332 12.24 12.72 -3.06
CA LEU A 332 13.27 13.71 -3.44
C LEU A 332 13.99 13.31 -4.73
N LYS A 333 14.30 12.02 -4.94
CA LYS A 333 14.88 11.52 -6.20
C LYS A 333 13.92 11.57 -7.37
N ALA A 334 12.61 11.41 -7.13
CA ALA A 334 11.60 11.58 -8.18
C ALA A 334 11.52 13.04 -8.64
N ILE A 335 11.51 13.99 -7.69
CA ILE A 335 11.53 15.43 -7.99
C ILE A 335 12.84 15.81 -8.69
N GLY A 336 13.98 15.28 -8.24
CA GLY A 336 15.27 15.50 -8.91
C GLY A 336 15.32 14.94 -10.33
N LYS A 337 14.64 13.82 -10.61
CA LYS A 337 14.48 13.28 -11.97
C LYS A 337 13.63 14.19 -12.85
N GLU A 338 12.50 14.65 -12.32
CA GLU A 338 11.56 15.56 -13.02
C GLU A 338 12.23 16.88 -13.37
N ARG A 339 13.04 17.43 -12.46
CA ARG A 339 13.83 18.65 -12.63
C ARG A 339 15.18 18.45 -13.34
N LYS A 340 15.47 17.23 -13.82
CA LYS A 340 16.71 16.88 -14.54
C LYS A 340 18.01 17.23 -13.80
N LEU A 341 18.04 17.06 -12.47
CA LEU A 341 19.26 17.23 -11.66
C LEU A 341 20.34 16.20 -12.05
N CYS A 342 21.54 16.66 -12.39
CA CYS A 342 22.63 15.76 -12.77
C CYS A 342 23.05 14.90 -11.57
N GLY A 343 23.11 13.57 -11.74
CA GLY A 343 23.55 12.66 -10.68
C GLY A 343 22.52 12.35 -9.59
N TYR A 344 21.25 12.77 -9.74
CA TYR A 344 20.19 12.57 -8.73
C TYR A 344 20.07 11.13 -8.20
N ALA A 345 20.35 10.13 -9.04
CA ALA A 345 20.27 8.72 -8.67
C ALA A 345 21.30 8.31 -7.61
N ARG A 346 22.48 8.93 -7.61
CA ARG A 346 23.59 8.62 -6.70
C ARG A 346 23.64 9.51 -5.46
N MET A 347 22.87 10.60 -5.45
CA MET A 347 22.83 11.55 -4.34
C MET A 347 22.24 10.94 -3.06
N LYS A 348 22.84 11.29 -1.93
CA LYS A 348 22.29 11.03 -0.58
C LYS A 348 21.26 12.11 -0.21
N ARG A 349 20.45 11.87 0.83
CA ARG A 349 19.40 12.79 1.30
C ARG A 349 19.88 14.25 1.47
N PRO A 350 20.99 14.55 2.16
CA PRO A 350 21.42 15.95 2.32
C PRO A 350 21.84 16.60 1.00
N GLU A 351 22.46 15.83 0.10
CA GLU A 351 22.94 16.33 -1.20
C GLU A 351 21.78 16.71 -2.13
N ILE A 352 20.75 15.86 -2.20
CA ILE A 352 19.58 16.14 -3.06
C ILE A 352 18.71 17.27 -2.49
N LEU A 353 18.62 17.41 -1.16
CA LEU A 353 17.95 18.55 -0.52
C LEU A 353 18.65 19.87 -0.82
N ALA A 354 19.99 19.91 -0.71
CA ALA A 354 20.77 21.09 -1.06
C ALA A 354 20.64 21.45 -2.54
N ALA A 355 20.64 20.45 -3.43
CA ALA A 355 20.47 20.65 -4.86
C ALA A 355 19.07 21.20 -5.22
N LEU A 356 18.01 20.65 -4.62
CA LEU A 356 16.63 21.11 -4.84
C LEU A 356 16.38 22.52 -4.30
N LYS A 357 16.87 22.83 -3.08
CA LYS A 357 16.80 24.19 -2.52
C LYS A 357 17.57 25.21 -3.35
N SER A 358 18.71 24.81 -3.95
CA SER A 358 19.50 25.68 -4.82
C SER A 358 18.84 25.94 -6.18
N THR A 359 18.01 25.02 -6.68
CA THR A 359 17.25 25.21 -7.92
C THR A 359 16.01 26.08 -7.74
N ASP A 360 15.42 26.12 -6.53
CA ASP A 360 14.22 26.93 -6.26
C ASP A 360 14.53 28.32 -5.72
N GLY A 361 15.76 28.53 -5.23
CA GLY A 361 16.25 29.84 -4.80
C GLY A 361 16.89 30.69 -5.91
N LYS A 362 16.77 30.29 -7.18
CA LYS A 362 17.25 31.01 -8.37
C LYS A 362 16.08 31.25 -9.31
#